data_AF-A0AA38FTQ5-F1
#
_entry.id   AF-A0AA38FTQ5-F1
#
_cell.length_a   1.000
_cell.length_b   1.000
_cell.length_c   1.000
_cell.angle_alpha   90.00
_cell.angle_beta   90.00
_cell.angle_gamma   90.00
#
_symmetry.space_group_name_H-M   'P 1'
#
loop_
_entity.id
_entity.type
_entity.pdbx_description
1 polymer ?
#
loop_
_entity_poly.entity_id
_entity_poly.type
_entity_poly.pdbx_seq_one_letter_code
_entity_poly.pdbx_strand_id
1 'polypeptide(L)'
;VRESASFSHSCCKPCPADVHFIWVAKSIRKNFGDDIVGKIESYPSEKKIIHDTAISGRPNVAELTVRAVKNWSAEVVIVTSNPSGTRDVVG
;
A
#
# COMPACT_ATOMS: atom_id res chain seq x y z
N VAL A 1 17.36 -51.16 -1.93
CA VAL A 1 16.34 -50.14 -1.59
C VAL A 1 17.07 -48.88 -1.14
N ARG A 2 17.09 -47.85 -1.98
CA ARG A 2 17.26 -46.44 -1.59
C ARG A 2 17.01 -45.60 -2.85
N GLU A 3 15.75 -45.25 -3.00
CA GLU A 3 15.24 -44.35 -4.01
C GLU A 3 15.54 -42.92 -3.53
N SER A 4 16.39 -42.21 -4.25
CA SER A 4 16.68 -40.81 -3.98
C SER A 4 15.50 -39.98 -4.48
N ALA A 5 14.52 -39.74 -3.61
CA ALA A 5 13.49 -38.74 -3.87
C ALA A 5 14.15 -37.36 -3.95
N SER A 6 14.22 -36.80 -5.15
CA SER A 6 14.53 -35.38 -5.34
C SER A 6 13.32 -34.58 -4.87
N PHE A 7 13.40 -34.06 -3.65
CA PHE A 7 12.40 -33.14 -3.13
C PHE A 7 12.63 -31.78 -3.81
N SER A 8 11.95 -31.56 -4.94
CA SER A 8 11.90 -30.24 -5.54
C SER A 8 11.15 -29.32 -4.58
N HIS A 9 11.89 -28.56 -3.77
CA HIS A 9 11.38 -27.39 -3.08
C HIS A 9 10.75 -26.50 -4.17
N SER A 10 9.43 -26.49 -4.25
CA SER A 10 8.67 -25.49 -4.97
C SER A 10 8.94 -24.15 -4.28
N CYS A 11 10.08 -23.53 -4.59
CA CYS A 11 10.34 -22.12 -4.33
C CYS A 11 9.13 -21.38 -4.91
N CYS A 12 8.28 -20.83 -4.04
CA CYS A 12 7.06 -20.11 -4.42
C CYS A 12 7.39 -19.26 -5.64
N LYS A 13 6.82 -19.61 -6.80
CA LYS A 13 6.99 -18.77 -7.99
C LYS A 13 6.55 -17.37 -7.60
N PRO A 14 7.32 -16.31 -7.91
CA PRO A 14 6.85 -14.95 -7.72
C PRO A 14 5.55 -14.81 -8.50
N CYS A 15 4.43 -14.87 -7.79
CA CYS A 15 3.13 -14.52 -8.31
C CYS A 15 3.10 -13.00 -8.30
N PRO A 16 2.87 -12.33 -9.44
CA PRO A 16 2.69 -10.90 -9.43
C PRO A 16 1.47 -10.58 -8.56
N ALA A 17 1.72 -10.10 -7.35
CA ALA A 17 0.66 -9.56 -6.50
C ALA A 17 0.22 -8.23 -7.11
N ASP A 18 -1.09 -8.04 -7.28
CA ASP A 18 -1.63 -6.75 -7.69
C ASP A 18 -1.66 -5.82 -6.48
N VAL A 19 -0.63 -4.98 -6.35
CA VAL A 19 -0.43 -4.10 -5.20
C VAL A 19 -0.92 -2.70 -5.51
N HIS A 20 -1.82 -2.21 -4.66
CA HIS A 20 -2.32 -0.85 -4.67
C HIS A 20 -1.83 -0.11 -3.42
N PHE A 21 -1.62 1.20 -3.54
CA PHE A 21 -1.00 1.98 -2.48
C PHE A 21 -1.75 3.28 -2.17
N ILE A 22 -2.01 3.53 -0.89
CA ILE A 22 -2.61 4.79 -0.42
C ILE A 22 -1.59 5.47 0.50
N TRP A 23 -1.18 6.67 0.12
CA TRP A 23 -0.27 7.49 0.92
C TRP A 23 -0.96 8.77 1.37
N VAL A 24 -1.24 8.86 2.66
CA VAL A 24 -1.76 10.07 3.29
C VAL A 24 -0.70 10.59 4.26
N ALA A 25 -0.08 11.72 3.94
CA ALA A 25 0.94 12.32 4.80
C ALA A 25 0.99 13.85 4.61
N LYS A 26 1.59 14.56 5.57
CA LYS A 26 1.78 16.01 5.49
C LYS A 26 3.08 16.32 4.77
N SER A 27 3.05 17.25 3.81
CA SER A 27 4.23 17.78 3.11
C SER A 27 5.13 16.66 2.57
N ILE A 28 4.56 15.80 1.72
CA ILE A 28 5.14 14.51 1.33
C ILE A 28 6.53 14.68 0.72
N ARG A 29 6.66 15.48 -0.34
CA ARG A 29 7.96 15.72 -0.99
C ARG A 29 9.01 16.32 -0.04
N LYS A 30 8.59 17.25 0.82
CA LYS A 30 9.47 17.89 1.81
C LYS A 30 10.02 16.88 2.83
N ASN A 31 9.20 15.93 3.27
CA ASN A 31 9.55 15.03 4.37
C ASN A 31 10.24 13.73 3.90
N PHE A 32 9.95 13.27 2.69
CA PHE A 32 10.42 11.98 2.17
C PHE A 32 11.42 12.12 1.02
N GLY A 33 11.64 13.34 0.51
CA GLY A 33 12.59 13.63 -0.55
C GLY A 33 12.10 13.24 -1.95
N ASP A 34 12.84 13.69 -2.95
CA ASP A 34 12.44 13.56 -4.36
C ASP A 34 12.58 12.14 -4.90
N ASP A 35 13.55 11.36 -4.40
CA ASP A 35 13.81 10.02 -4.94
C ASP A 35 12.64 9.06 -4.71
N ILE A 36 12.16 8.97 -3.47
CA ILE A 36 11.06 8.07 -3.10
C ILE A 36 9.75 8.58 -3.70
N VAL A 37 9.52 9.89 -3.63
CA VAL A 37 8.30 10.49 -4.17
C VAL A 37 8.26 10.35 -5.68
N GLY A 38 9.37 10.57 -6.39
CA GLY A 38 9.48 10.36 -7.83
C GLY A 38 9.23 8.91 -8.23
N LYS A 39 9.75 7.93 -7.47
CA LYS A 39 9.43 6.51 -7.69
C LYS A 39 7.94 6.22 -7.55
N ILE A 40 7.31 6.72 -6.49
CA ILE A 40 5.88 6.51 -6.25
C ILE A 40 5.05 7.26 -7.31
N GLU A 41 5.43 8.46 -7.71
CA GLU A 41 4.81 9.24 -8.78
C GLU A 41 4.96 8.58 -10.16
N SER A 42 6.01 7.78 -10.38
CA SER A 42 6.18 6.98 -11.60
C SER A 42 5.32 5.70 -11.64
N TYR A 43 4.80 5.25 -10.49
CA TYR A 43 3.92 4.08 -10.40
C TYR A 43 2.56 4.36 -11.09
N PRO A 44 1.84 3.37 -11.64
CA PRO A 44 0.58 3.63 -12.33
C PRO A 44 -0.43 4.39 -11.46
N SER A 45 -1.06 5.43 -12.02
CA SER A 45 -1.98 6.32 -11.30
C SER A 45 -3.24 5.61 -10.82
N GLU A 46 -3.69 4.59 -11.54
CA GLU A 46 -4.85 3.77 -11.22
C GLU A 46 -4.61 2.84 -10.03
N LYS A 47 -3.35 2.62 -9.66
CA LYS A 47 -2.94 1.74 -8.54
C LYS A 47 -2.45 2.51 -7.32
N LYS A 48 -2.59 3.83 -7.32
CA LYS A 48 -2.14 4.65 -6.19
C LYS A 48 -3.04 5.82 -5.90
N ILE A 49 -3.09 6.19 -4.64
CA ILE A 49 -3.71 7.42 -4.15
C ILE A 49 -2.67 8.13 -3.30
N ILE A 50 -2.32 9.37 -3.65
CA ILE A 50 -1.38 10.19 -2.90
C ILE A 50 -2.15 11.43 -2.43
N HIS A 51 -2.21 11.65 -1.12
CA HIS A 51 -2.93 12.75 -0.50
C HIS A 51 -2.00 13.53 0.43
N ASP A 52 -1.57 14.71 -0.02
CA ASP A 52 -0.80 15.63 0.82
C ASP A 52 -1.73 16.46 1.71
N THR A 53 -1.69 16.18 3.01
CA THR A 53 -2.54 16.85 4.00
C THR A 53 -2.17 18.31 4.26
N ALA A 54 -1.00 18.78 3.81
CA ALA A 54 -0.65 20.20 3.84
C ALA A 54 -1.36 21.01 2.75
N ILE A 55 -1.77 20.36 1.66
CA ILE A 55 -2.42 21.00 0.51
C ILE A 55 -3.94 20.88 0.63
N SER A 56 -4.44 19.67 0.89
CA SER A 56 -5.87 19.35 0.82
C SER A 56 -6.51 19.05 2.19
N GLY A 57 -5.77 19.27 3.28
CA GLY A 57 -6.22 18.90 4.64
C GLY A 57 -6.21 17.40 4.88
N ARG A 58 -6.58 16.97 6.10
CA ARG A 58 -6.64 15.54 6.45
C ARG A 58 -7.96 14.93 5.96
N PRO A 59 -7.93 13.90 5.10
CA PRO A 59 -9.14 13.23 4.65
C PRO A 59 -9.66 12.30 5.76
N ASN A 60 -10.91 11.87 5.64
CA ASN A 60 -11.40 10.70 6.38
C ASN A 60 -10.71 9.45 5.80
N VAL A 61 -9.67 8.98 6.47
CA VAL A 61 -8.84 7.86 6.01
C VAL A 61 -9.63 6.56 5.94
N ALA A 62 -10.58 6.34 6.86
CA ALA A 62 -11.44 5.16 6.82
C ALA A 62 -12.32 5.15 5.57
N GLU A 63 -13.00 6.26 5.28
CA GLU A 63 -13.82 6.38 4.08
C GLU A 63 -13.00 6.27 2.78
N LEU A 64 -11.80 6.86 2.76
CA LEU A 64 -10.86 6.74 1.65
C LEU A 64 -10.46 5.27 1.42
N THR A 65 -10.11 4.56 2.50
CA THR A 65 -9.70 3.17 2.46
C THR A 65 -10.86 2.27 1.98
N VAL A 66 -12.07 2.43 2.53
CA VAL A 66 -13.25 1.66 2.10
C VAL A 66 -13.55 1.87 0.62
N ARG A 67 -13.49 3.11 0.13
CA ARG A 67 -13.69 3.40 -1.30
C ARG A 67 -12.62 2.73 -2.17
N ALA A 68 -11.36 2.84 -1.78
CA ALA A 68 -10.24 2.25 -2.50
C ALA A 68 -10.35 0.72 -2.57
N VAL A 69 -10.67 0.07 -1.46
CA VAL A 69 -10.88 -1.39 -1.38
C VAL A 69 -11.99 -1.85 -2.32
N LYS A 70 -13.12 -1.13 -2.35
CA LYS A 70 -14.24 -1.42 -3.25
C LYS A 70 -13.85 -1.23 -4.71
N ASN A 71 -13.13 -0.16 -5.04
CA ASN A 71 -12.72 0.14 -6.41
C ASN A 71 -11.68 -0.85 -6.94
N TRP A 72 -10.75 -1.28 -6.09
CA TRP A 72 -9.67 -2.21 -6.46
C TRP A 72 -10.02 -3.68 -6.21
N SER A 73 -11.20 -3.97 -5.65
CA SER A 73 -11.61 -5.31 -5.24
C SER A 73 -10.54 -6.00 -4.36
N ALA A 74 -9.94 -5.24 -3.44
CA ALA A 74 -8.81 -5.72 -2.66
C ALA A 74 -9.25 -6.76 -1.62
N GLU A 75 -8.57 -7.91 -1.60
CA GLU A 75 -8.84 -9.00 -0.65
C GLU A 75 -8.20 -8.76 0.73
N VAL A 76 -7.08 -8.04 0.75
CA VAL A 76 -6.29 -7.79 1.96
C VAL A 76 -5.93 -6.32 2.04
N VAL A 77 -6.09 -5.75 3.23
CA VAL A 77 -5.75 -4.35 3.53
C VAL A 77 -4.74 -4.30 4.66
N ILE A 78 -3.59 -3.69 4.41
CA ILE A 78 -2.56 -3.47 5.43
C ILE A 78 -2.53 -1.98 5.72
N VAL A 79 -2.80 -1.62 6.98
CA VAL A 79 -2.78 -0.24 7.44
C VAL A 79 -1.61 -0.04 8.38
N THR A 80 -0.63 0.74 7.92
CA THR A 80 0.49 1.18 8.74
C THR A 80 0.34 2.68 9.00
N SER A 81 0.10 3.06 10.25
CA SER A 81 0.02 4.46 10.67
C SER A 81 0.85 4.66 11.92
N ASN A 82 1.16 5.91 12.27
CA ASN A 82 1.60 6.18 13.63
C ASN A 82 0.45 5.81 14.61
N PRO A 83 0.74 5.48 15.87
CA PRO A 83 -0.29 5.02 16.82
C PRO A 83 -1.48 5.99 16.99
N SER A 84 -1.26 7.29 16.77
CA SER A 84 -2.31 8.32 16.83
C SER A 84 -3.23 8.37 15.61
N GLY A 85 -2.89 7.71 14.50
CA GLY A 85 -3.75 7.52 13.33
C GLY A 85 -4.54 6.21 13.33
N THR A 86 -4.16 5.23 14.16
CA THR A 86 -4.74 3.88 14.18
C THR A 86 -6.16 3.84 14.76
N ARG A 87 -6.54 4.81 15.60
CA ARG A 87 -7.86 4.88 16.25
C ARG A 87 -9.04 5.24 15.33
N ASP A 88 -8.77 5.74 14.12
CA ASP A 88 -9.81 6.10 13.14
C ASP A 88 -10.17 4.94 12.19
N VAL A 89 -9.45 3.80 12.25
CA VAL A 89 -9.62 2.68 11.31
C VAL A 89 -10.26 1.45 11.98
N VAL A 90 -10.34 1.44 13.32
CA VAL A 90 -11.01 0.39 14.09
C VAL A 90 -12.32 0.95 14.65
N GLY A 91 -13.28 1.16 13.75
CA GLY A 91 -14.69 1.36 14.05
C GLY A 91 -15.48 0.22 13.46
#